data_AF-A0A418AV78-F1
#
_entry.id   AF-A0A418AV78-F1
#
_cell.length_a   1.000
_cell.length_b   1.000
_cell.length_c   1.000
_cell.angle_alpha   90.00
_cell.angle_beta   90.00
_cell.angle_gamma   90.00
#
_symmetry.space_group_name_H-M   'P 1'
#
loop_
_entity.id
_entity.type
_entity.pdbx_description
1 polymer ?
#
loop_
_entity_poly.entity_id
_entity_poly.type
_entity_poly.pdbx_seq_one_letter_code
_entity_poly.pdbx_strand_id
1 'polypeptide(L)'
;MDGWTPLHYACANRDVASLCPLLNAGSEVNAVDELGYTPLHLLCKNVSGKFTGISELVSNGASVNIVSTDDKRVTPLQLLCMNESITLDALSALVKANADVRAVDADGNTALHSLCANPSVSDALLAIYLDRPAPLNAQNQFKATPLHYLCQNARVSPTMLKQLLDARADPNLPDNNASVLVAEHPSDKTLLAQWSASMSEWRQTIVRAFLTLVNPRLWESYMKTFDRRVPDDVVKMQAKVEAIWTKFPQLSQRRERLGAVQELY
;
A
#
# COMPACT_ATOMS: atom_id res chain seq x y z
N MET A 1 -19.74 -12.80 10.61
CA MET A 1 -20.13 -12.02 11.80
C MET A 1 -18.81 -11.44 12.21
N ASP A 2 -18.59 -10.15 12.01
CA ASP A 2 -17.26 -9.54 11.78
C ASP A 2 -16.19 -9.74 12.89
N GLY A 3 -16.46 -10.51 13.95
CA GLY A 3 -15.51 -10.85 15.01
C GLY A 3 -15.33 -9.74 16.04
N TRP A 4 -16.09 -8.64 15.91
CA TRP A 4 -15.91 -7.45 16.74
C TRP A 4 -16.38 -7.67 18.17
N THR A 5 -15.48 -7.36 19.11
CA THR A 5 -15.81 -7.23 20.54
C THR A 5 -16.31 -5.82 20.85
N PRO A 6 -16.96 -5.58 22.01
CA PRO A 6 -17.33 -4.22 22.43
C PRO A 6 -16.14 -3.23 22.42
N LEU A 7 -14.93 -3.72 22.73
CA LEU A 7 -13.71 -2.90 22.69
C LEU A 7 -13.34 -2.48 21.26
N HIS A 8 -13.57 -3.32 20.24
CA HIS A 8 -13.42 -2.92 18.83
C HIS A 8 -14.36 -1.76 18.49
N TYR A 9 -15.63 -1.87 18.87
CA TYR A 9 -16.61 -0.80 18.64
C TYR A 9 -16.24 0.50 19.36
N ALA A 10 -15.75 0.44 20.60
CA ALA A 10 -15.32 1.63 21.33
C ALA A 10 -14.15 2.34 20.63
N CYS A 11 -13.13 1.59 20.18
CA CYS A 11 -11.99 2.13 19.43
C CYS A 11 -12.38 2.68 18.05
N ALA A 12 -13.33 2.05 17.35
CA ALA A 12 -13.83 2.52 16.06
C ALA A 12 -14.73 3.77 16.19
N ASN A 13 -15.61 3.80 17.19
CA ASN A 13 -16.67 4.80 17.34
C ASN A 13 -16.27 6.05 18.15
N ARG A 14 -14.97 6.21 18.46
CA ARG A 14 -14.41 7.44 19.08
C ARG A 14 -14.85 7.66 20.53
N ASP A 15 -15.34 6.61 21.19
CA ASP A 15 -15.82 6.70 22.57
C ASP A 15 -14.74 6.26 23.56
N VAL A 16 -13.90 7.23 23.90
CA VAL A 16 -12.82 7.04 24.89
C VAL A 16 -13.41 6.83 26.29
N ALA A 17 -14.61 7.36 26.56
CA ALA A 17 -15.25 7.23 27.86
C ALA A 17 -15.70 5.79 28.14
N SER A 18 -16.01 5.00 27.11
CA SER A 18 -16.30 3.57 27.25
C SER A 18 -15.05 2.67 27.28
N LEU A 19 -13.86 3.16 26.92
CA LEU A 19 -12.63 2.35 26.99
C LEU A 19 -12.32 1.90 28.43
N CYS A 20 -12.27 2.83 29.39
CA CYS A 20 -11.89 2.50 30.76
C CYS A 20 -12.85 1.50 31.43
N PRO A 21 -14.19 1.65 31.36
CA PRO A 21 -15.12 0.65 31.87
C PRO A 21 -14.94 -0.73 31.24
N LEU A 22 -14.74 -0.81 29.92
CA LEU A 22 -14.56 -2.08 29.21
C LEU A 22 -13.26 -2.78 29.61
N LEU A 23 -12.16 -2.03 29.71
CA LEU A 23 -10.86 -2.55 30.15
C LEU A 23 -10.92 -3.03 31.60
N ASN A 24 -11.53 -2.24 32.50
CA ASN A 24 -11.71 -2.62 33.91
C ASN A 24 -12.60 -3.86 34.09
N ALA A 25 -13.52 -4.12 33.16
CA ALA A 25 -14.35 -5.31 33.15
C ALA A 25 -13.62 -6.58 32.65
N GLY A 26 -12.33 -6.49 32.30
CA GLY A 26 -11.52 -7.62 31.83
C GLY A 26 -11.69 -7.93 30.35
N SER A 27 -11.98 -6.92 29.51
CA SER A 27 -12.00 -7.09 28.06
C SER A 27 -10.66 -7.64 27.54
N GLU A 28 -10.72 -8.60 26.62
CA GLU A 28 -9.54 -9.08 25.91
C GLU A 28 -9.01 -7.98 24.98
N VAL A 29 -7.92 -7.33 25.39
CA VAL A 29 -7.37 -6.13 24.74
C VAL A 29 -6.76 -6.45 23.37
N ASN A 30 -6.29 -7.69 23.18
CA ASN A 30 -5.65 -8.16 21.96
C ASN A 30 -6.57 -9.04 21.10
N ALA A 31 -7.88 -9.03 21.37
CA ALA A 31 -8.85 -9.72 20.53
C ALA A 31 -8.70 -9.24 19.08
N VAL A 32 -8.82 -10.14 18.12
CA VAL A 32 -8.74 -9.83 16.70
C VAL A 32 -10.08 -10.06 16.02
N ASP A 33 -10.41 -9.21 15.06
CA ASP A 33 -11.55 -9.41 14.17
C ASP A 33 -11.25 -10.42 13.04
N GLU A 34 -12.22 -10.64 12.13
CA GLU A 34 -12.05 -11.57 10.99
C GLU A 34 -10.89 -11.18 10.05
N LEU A 35 -10.40 -9.93 10.10
CA LEU A 35 -9.29 -9.41 9.31
C LEU A 35 -7.97 -9.36 10.11
N GLY A 36 -7.97 -9.84 11.35
CA GLY A 36 -6.80 -9.82 12.22
C GLY A 36 -6.55 -8.45 12.86
N TYR A 37 -7.48 -7.49 12.76
CA TYR A 37 -7.33 -6.19 13.41
C TYR A 37 -7.67 -6.28 14.89
N THR A 38 -6.80 -5.72 15.72
CA THR A 38 -7.06 -5.50 17.15
C THR A 38 -7.78 -4.17 17.39
N PRO A 39 -8.33 -3.92 18.60
CA PRO A 39 -8.85 -2.61 18.95
C PRO A 39 -7.84 -1.47 18.73
N LEU A 40 -6.55 -1.71 19.00
CA LEU A 40 -5.49 -0.72 18.75
C LEU A 40 -5.32 -0.40 17.25
N HIS A 41 -5.46 -1.37 16.36
CA HIS A 41 -5.46 -1.11 14.91
C HIS A 41 -6.62 -0.20 14.51
N LEU A 42 -7.82 -0.50 14.99
CA LEU A 42 -9.01 0.30 14.68
C LEU A 42 -8.89 1.72 15.22
N LEU A 43 -8.29 1.90 16.40
CA LEU A 43 -7.98 3.22 16.94
C LEU A 43 -6.99 3.98 16.05
N CYS A 44 -5.91 3.33 15.59
CA CYS A 44 -4.90 3.95 14.71
C CYS A 44 -5.43 4.28 13.30
N LYS A 45 -6.41 3.52 12.81
CA LYS A 45 -7.12 3.75 11.54
C LYS A 45 -8.13 4.90 11.62
N ASN A 46 -8.45 5.40 12.80
CA ASN A 46 -9.53 6.37 13.01
C ASN A 46 -9.18 7.75 12.44
N VAL A 47 -9.95 8.21 11.45
CA VAL A 47 -9.75 9.50 10.75
C VAL A 47 -10.22 10.73 11.52
N SER A 48 -10.63 10.58 12.78
CA SER A 48 -11.02 11.74 13.62
C SER A 48 -9.85 12.43 14.31
N GLY A 49 -8.65 11.84 14.26
CA GLY A 49 -7.46 12.33 14.98
C GLY A 49 -7.53 12.13 16.51
N LYS A 50 -8.60 11.51 17.01
CA LYS A 50 -8.79 11.21 18.44
C LYS A 50 -8.12 9.89 18.79
N PHE A 51 -6.81 9.96 19.07
CA PHE A 51 -6.00 8.81 19.49
C PHE A 51 -5.78 8.72 21.00
N THR A 52 -6.60 9.43 21.78
CA THR A 52 -6.36 9.57 23.23
C THR A 52 -6.32 8.24 23.96
N GLY A 53 -6.99 7.19 23.45
CA GLY A 53 -7.00 5.85 24.06
C GLY A 53 -5.77 4.96 23.78
N ILE A 54 -4.77 5.41 23.00
CA ILE A 54 -3.59 4.57 22.71
C ILE A 54 -2.85 4.24 24.00
N SER A 55 -2.59 5.23 24.85
CA SER A 55 -1.86 5.06 26.11
C SER A 55 -2.60 4.14 27.07
N GLU A 56 -3.92 4.25 27.16
CA GLU A 56 -4.78 3.41 28.00
C GLU A 56 -4.75 1.95 27.53
N LEU A 57 -4.90 1.71 26.22
CA LEU A 57 -4.82 0.36 25.65
C LEU A 57 -3.44 -0.27 25.93
N VAL A 58 -2.36 0.46 25.66
CA VAL A 58 -0.98 0.00 25.89
C VAL A 58 -0.76 -0.30 27.38
N SER A 59 -1.24 0.56 28.28
CA SER A 59 -1.12 0.36 29.73
C SER A 59 -1.91 -0.85 30.23
N ASN A 60 -2.95 -1.27 29.49
CA ASN A 60 -3.74 -2.47 29.77
C ASN A 60 -3.24 -3.70 28.96
N GLY A 61 -2.02 -3.66 28.42
CA GLY A 61 -1.40 -4.82 27.77
C GLY A 61 -1.73 -4.99 26.29
N ALA A 62 -2.20 -3.95 25.61
CA ALA A 62 -2.31 -3.98 24.15
C ALA A 62 -0.93 -4.21 23.50
N SER A 63 -0.82 -5.25 22.69
CA SER A 63 0.35 -5.51 21.87
C SER A 63 0.37 -4.55 20.68
N VAL A 64 1.45 -3.76 20.59
CA VAL A 64 1.63 -2.75 19.54
C VAL A 64 2.18 -3.31 18.23
N ASN A 65 2.52 -4.61 18.20
CA ASN A 65 3.23 -5.27 17.10
C ASN A 65 2.44 -6.41 16.46
N ILE A 66 1.15 -6.57 16.79
CA ILE A 66 0.29 -7.54 16.08
C ILE A 66 0.18 -7.09 14.62
N VAL A 67 0.33 -8.04 13.70
CA VAL A 67 0.18 -7.83 12.27
C VAL A 67 -1.20 -8.33 11.87
N SER A 68 -1.97 -7.53 11.13
CA SER A 68 -3.25 -7.96 10.57
C SER A 68 -3.08 -9.16 9.64
N THR A 69 -4.14 -9.94 9.49
CA THR A 69 -4.15 -11.14 8.65
C THR A 69 -4.81 -10.92 7.30
N ASP A 70 -5.30 -9.70 7.05
CA ASP A 70 -5.75 -9.28 5.73
C ASP A 70 -4.59 -9.13 4.74
N ASP A 71 -4.92 -8.97 3.47
CA ASP A 71 -3.93 -8.86 2.38
C ASP A 71 -2.96 -7.69 2.55
N LYS A 72 -3.25 -6.75 3.45
CA LYS A 72 -2.36 -5.61 3.75
C LYS A 72 -1.23 -5.98 4.69
N ARG A 73 -1.45 -6.92 5.63
CA ARG A 73 -0.47 -7.37 6.63
C ARG A 73 0.19 -6.21 7.39
N VAL A 74 -0.62 -5.34 7.99
CA VAL A 74 -0.15 -4.10 8.62
C VAL A 74 -0.15 -4.19 10.14
N THR A 75 0.73 -3.40 10.76
CA THR A 75 0.77 -3.15 12.21
C THR A 75 -0.02 -1.88 12.57
N PRO A 76 -0.33 -1.63 13.86
CA PRO A 76 -0.94 -0.38 14.30
C PRO A 76 -0.11 0.86 13.95
N LEU A 77 1.23 0.76 14.03
CA LEU A 77 2.13 1.87 13.68
C LEU A 77 2.03 2.21 12.19
N GLN A 78 2.01 1.21 11.30
CA GLN A 78 1.84 1.44 9.86
C GLN A 78 0.49 2.11 9.57
N LEU A 79 -0.60 1.62 10.16
CA LEU A 79 -1.91 2.25 10.02
C LEU A 79 -1.92 3.71 10.49
N LEU A 80 -1.28 4.00 11.63
CA LEU A 80 -1.18 5.37 12.12
C LEU A 80 -0.39 6.24 11.14
N CYS A 81 0.74 5.75 10.63
CA CYS A 81 1.56 6.47 9.64
C CYS A 81 0.85 6.67 8.29
N MET A 82 -0.13 5.85 7.93
CA MET A 82 -1.00 6.04 6.75
C MET A 82 -2.17 7.00 7.01
N ASN A 83 -2.45 7.32 8.28
CA ASN A 83 -3.61 8.12 8.66
C ASN A 83 -3.31 9.62 8.51
N GLU A 84 -4.09 10.33 7.70
CA GLU A 84 -3.93 11.77 7.49
C GLU A 84 -4.21 12.60 8.75
N SER A 85 -4.90 12.05 9.74
CA SER A 85 -5.17 12.73 11.02
C SER A 85 -4.12 12.45 12.09
N ILE A 86 -2.99 11.79 11.75
CA ILE A 86 -1.90 11.47 12.68
C ILE A 86 -1.48 12.68 13.53
N THR A 87 -1.26 12.44 14.83
CA THR A 87 -0.77 13.46 15.77
C THR A 87 0.59 13.08 16.34
N LEU A 88 1.34 14.08 16.80
CA LEU A 88 2.64 13.87 17.48
C LEU A 88 2.49 12.96 18.69
N ASP A 89 1.43 13.15 19.49
CA ASP A 89 1.18 12.37 20.70
C ASP A 89 0.88 10.90 20.38
N ALA A 90 0.08 10.64 19.35
CA ALA A 90 -0.25 9.28 18.93
C ALA A 90 1.00 8.52 18.47
N LEU A 91 1.82 9.17 17.63
CA LEU A 91 3.06 8.58 17.15
C LEU A 91 4.04 8.38 18.30
N SER A 92 4.20 9.38 19.18
CA SER A 92 5.05 9.29 20.36
C SER A 92 4.64 8.15 21.28
N ALA A 93 3.34 7.96 21.50
CA ALA A 93 2.82 6.89 22.33
C ALA A 93 3.20 5.50 21.80
N LEU A 94 3.00 5.24 20.49
CA LEU A 94 3.39 3.96 19.87
C LEU A 94 4.91 3.75 19.86
N VAL A 95 5.69 4.79 19.54
CA VAL A 95 7.16 4.71 19.52
C VAL A 95 7.73 4.46 20.93
N LYS A 96 7.15 5.08 21.96
CA LYS A 96 7.51 4.83 23.37
C LYS A 96 7.10 3.43 23.83
N ALA A 97 6.01 2.90 23.29
CA ALA A 97 5.55 1.54 23.53
C ALA A 97 6.34 0.45 22.77
N ASN A 98 7.49 0.80 22.15
CA ASN A 98 8.33 -0.10 21.36
C ASN A 98 7.59 -0.73 20.16
N ALA A 99 6.78 0.06 19.45
CA ALA A 99 6.28 -0.34 18.15
C ALA A 99 7.44 -0.63 17.17
N ASP A 100 7.34 -1.73 16.43
CA ASP A 100 8.38 -2.21 15.54
C ASP A 100 8.45 -1.36 14.26
N VAL A 101 9.47 -0.51 14.19
CA VAL A 101 9.76 0.34 13.02
C VAL A 101 10.30 -0.44 11.83
N ARG A 102 10.61 -1.74 12.00
CA ARG A 102 11.17 -2.62 10.95
C ARG A 102 10.11 -3.51 10.31
N ALA A 103 8.91 -3.59 10.87
CA ALA A 103 7.80 -4.33 10.29
C ALA A 103 7.49 -3.80 8.87
N VAL A 104 7.13 -4.72 7.98
CA VAL A 104 6.77 -4.43 6.59
C VAL A 104 5.38 -4.93 6.29
N ASP A 105 4.66 -4.19 5.46
CA ASP A 105 3.36 -4.58 4.93
C ASP A 105 3.52 -5.58 3.76
N ALA A 106 2.42 -5.96 3.13
CA ALA A 106 2.43 -6.89 2.01
C ALA A 106 3.24 -6.41 0.79
N ASP A 107 3.40 -5.10 0.61
CA ASP A 107 4.19 -4.49 -0.47
C ASP A 107 5.67 -4.30 -0.08
N GLY A 108 6.06 -4.69 1.13
CA GLY A 108 7.39 -4.48 1.67
C GLY A 108 7.63 -3.07 2.23
N ASN A 109 6.59 -2.26 2.41
CA ASN A 109 6.70 -0.92 2.97
C ASN A 109 6.81 -0.98 4.50
N THR A 110 7.82 -0.29 5.03
CA THR A 110 7.90 0.03 6.47
C THR A 110 6.98 1.20 6.82
N ALA A 111 6.68 1.39 8.11
CA ALA A 111 5.89 2.55 8.54
C ALA A 111 6.52 3.91 8.13
N LEU A 112 7.85 3.96 7.95
CA LEU A 112 8.52 5.17 7.46
C LEU A 112 8.17 5.47 5.99
N HIS A 113 7.99 4.46 5.13
CA HIS A 113 7.49 4.68 3.77
C HIS A 113 6.12 5.36 3.80
N SER A 114 5.21 4.81 4.60
CA SER A 114 3.87 5.35 4.77
C SER A 114 3.89 6.78 5.34
N LEU A 115 4.72 7.04 6.34
CA LEU A 115 4.86 8.38 6.92
C LEU A 115 5.42 9.38 5.90
N CYS A 116 6.46 9.01 5.15
CA CYS A 116 7.04 9.86 4.11
C CYS A 116 6.07 10.13 2.95
N ALA A 117 5.17 9.20 2.64
CA ALA A 117 4.12 9.36 1.63
C ALA A 117 2.88 10.13 2.15
N ASN A 118 2.75 10.31 3.47
CA ASN A 118 1.54 10.87 4.08
C ASN A 118 1.40 12.37 3.78
N PRO A 119 0.23 12.85 3.32
CA PRO A 119 -0.03 14.27 3.09
C PRO A 119 0.10 15.18 4.34
N SER A 120 0.04 14.59 5.52
CA SER A 120 0.15 15.27 6.83
C SER A 120 1.54 15.14 7.46
N VAL A 121 2.54 14.64 6.72
CA VAL A 121 3.91 14.54 7.21
C VAL A 121 4.45 15.92 7.63
N SER A 122 5.22 15.95 8.72
CA SER A 122 5.86 17.16 9.26
C SER A 122 7.24 16.84 9.84
N ASP A 123 8.12 17.85 9.92
CA ASP A 123 9.47 17.71 10.49
C ASP A 123 9.45 17.12 11.90
N ALA A 124 8.40 17.44 12.68
CA ALA A 124 8.20 16.94 14.03
C ALA A 124 7.78 15.46 14.06
N LEU A 125 6.92 15.01 13.13
CA LEU A 125 6.56 13.59 13.02
C LEU A 125 7.78 12.75 12.63
N LEU A 126 8.58 13.22 11.67
CA LEU A 126 9.82 12.55 11.29
C LEU A 126 10.82 12.52 12.44
N ALA A 127 11.00 13.63 13.17
CA ALA A 127 11.87 13.65 14.35
C ALA A 127 11.48 12.58 15.39
N ILE A 128 10.19 12.46 15.70
CA ILE A 128 9.69 11.45 16.65
C ILE A 128 9.95 10.04 16.12
N TYR A 129 9.71 9.80 14.84
CA TYR A 129 9.92 8.48 14.23
C TYR A 129 11.40 8.09 14.24
N LEU A 130 12.29 9.03 13.93
CA LEU A 130 13.74 8.84 13.84
C LEU A 130 14.45 8.76 15.19
N ASP A 131 13.72 8.96 16.31
CA ASP A 131 14.23 8.69 17.66
C ASP A 131 14.53 7.20 17.89
N ARG A 132 14.06 6.32 16.98
CA ARG A 132 14.38 4.89 16.95
C ARG A 132 15.22 4.54 15.71
N PRO A 133 16.06 3.48 15.78
CA PRO A 133 16.84 2.99 14.64
C PRO A 133 15.95 2.36 13.56
N ALA A 134 15.39 3.21 12.71
CA ALA A 134 14.55 2.83 11.59
C ALA A 134 15.39 2.35 10.38
N PRO A 135 14.89 1.40 9.58
CA PRO A 135 15.55 0.96 8.36
C PRO A 135 15.33 1.98 7.22
N LEU A 136 16.10 3.07 7.23
CA LEU A 136 15.97 4.19 6.28
C LEU A 136 16.18 3.81 4.82
N ASN A 137 16.92 2.72 4.58
CA ASN A 137 17.29 2.21 3.25
C ASN A 137 16.54 0.92 2.90
N ALA A 138 15.47 0.59 3.63
CA ALA A 138 14.60 -0.52 3.23
C ALA A 138 14.01 -0.24 1.85
N GLN A 139 14.12 -1.22 0.96
CA GLN A 139 13.57 -1.17 -0.39
C GLN A 139 12.31 -2.05 -0.42
N ASN A 140 11.18 -1.45 -0.78
CA ASN A 140 9.93 -2.19 -0.97
C ASN A 140 9.96 -3.02 -2.28
N GLN A 141 8.85 -3.66 -2.66
CA GLN A 141 8.78 -4.46 -3.89
C GLN A 141 9.11 -3.66 -5.18
N PHE A 142 8.99 -2.33 -5.14
CA PHE A 142 9.33 -1.42 -6.22
C PHE A 142 10.76 -0.87 -6.11
N LYS A 143 11.59 -1.42 -5.22
CA LYS A 143 12.90 -0.88 -4.83
C LYS A 143 12.88 0.56 -4.31
N ALA A 144 11.70 1.12 -4.06
CA ALA A 144 11.58 2.45 -3.51
C ALA A 144 11.94 2.41 -2.03
N THR A 145 12.65 3.45 -1.59
CA THR A 145 13.00 3.70 -0.19
C THR A 145 12.06 4.78 0.38
N PRO A 146 12.00 4.97 1.71
CA PRO A 146 11.23 6.08 2.28
C PRO A 146 11.65 7.45 1.77
N LEU A 147 12.94 7.64 1.44
CA LEU A 147 13.44 8.89 0.85
C LEU A 147 12.82 9.16 -0.53
N HIS A 148 12.56 8.14 -1.35
CA HIS A 148 11.85 8.31 -2.62
C HIS A 148 10.44 8.85 -2.40
N TYR A 149 9.69 8.26 -1.45
CA TYR A 149 8.34 8.71 -1.11
C TYR A 149 8.35 10.13 -0.55
N LEU A 150 9.33 10.48 0.29
CA LEU A 150 9.47 11.83 0.82
C LEU A 150 9.71 12.84 -0.29
N CYS A 151 10.64 12.56 -1.22
CA CYS A 151 10.93 13.44 -2.35
C CYS A 151 9.74 13.62 -3.31
N GLN A 152 8.87 12.60 -3.43
CA GLN A 152 7.65 12.66 -4.23
C GLN A 152 6.49 13.35 -3.50
N ASN A 153 6.60 13.59 -2.19
CA ASN A 153 5.56 14.18 -1.39
C ASN A 153 5.52 15.70 -1.56
N ALA A 154 4.34 16.25 -1.87
CA ALA A 154 4.13 17.69 -2.03
C ALA A 154 4.42 18.53 -0.77
N ARG A 155 4.47 17.90 0.42
CA ARG A 155 4.77 18.55 1.71
C ARG A 155 6.23 18.43 2.14
N VAL A 156 7.10 17.88 1.30
CA VAL A 156 8.52 17.76 1.62
C VAL A 156 9.14 19.11 1.97
N SER A 157 9.93 19.13 3.05
CA SER A 157 10.71 20.29 3.46
C SER A 157 12.22 19.98 3.39
N PRO A 158 13.09 21.00 3.19
CA PRO A 158 14.53 20.81 3.30
C PRO A 158 14.97 20.25 4.67
N THR A 159 14.23 20.58 5.74
CA THR A 159 14.48 20.05 7.08
C THR A 159 14.24 18.55 7.13
N MET A 160 13.16 18.05 6.52
CA MET A 160 12.88 16.61 6.46
C MET A 160 13.95 15.83 5.71
N LEU A 161 14.37 16.35 4.55
CA LEU A 161 15.43 15.75 3.76
C LEU A 161 16.73 15.71 4.57
N LYS A 162 17.08 16.81 5.23
CA LYS A 162 18.23 16.87 6.13
C LYS A 162 18.13 15.87 7.27
N GLN A 163 16.97 15.73 7.92
CA GLN A 163 16.76 14.74 8.98
C GLN A 163 17.04 13.30 8.50
N LEU A 164 16.52 12.90 7.34
CA LEU A 164 16.79 11.56 6.80
C LEU A 164 18.25 11.38 6.38
N LEU A 165 18.87 12.38 5.75
CA LEU A 165 20.27 12.32 5.30
C LEU A 165 21.25 12.30 6.49
N ASP A 166 21.01 13.13 7.52
CA ASP A 166 21.80 13.14 8.75
C ASP A 166 21.66 11.80 9.50
N ALA A 167 20.49 11.17 9.41
CA ALA A 167 20.24 9.82 9.91
C ALA A 167 20.85 8.70 9.02
N ARG A 168 21.56 9.06 7.94
CA ARG A 168 22.25 8.19 6.97
C ARG A 168 21.34 7.43 6.00
N ALA A 169 20.22 8.02 5.60
CA ALA A 169 19.50 7.58 4.40
C ALA A 169 20.42 7.76 3.17
N ASP A 170 20.51 6.74 2.32
CA ASP A 170 21.32 6.79 1.10
C ASP A 170 20.52 7.44 -0.05
N PRO A 171 20.93 8.61 -0.54
CA PRO A 171 20.23 9.30 -1.64
C PRO A 171 20.46 8.66 -3.01
N ASN A 172 21.36 7.67 -3.13
CA ASN A 172 21.75 7.10 -4.42
C ASN A 172 21.13 5.74 -4.71
N LEU A 173 20.31 5.20 -3.80
CA LEU A 173 19.62 3.94 -4.04
C LEU A 173 18.59 4.16 -5.16
N PRO A 174 18.64 3.40 -6.27
CA PRO A 174 17.63 3.53 -7.31
C PRO A 174 16.36 2.78 -6.93
N ASP A 175 15.20 3.38 -7.19
CA ASP A 175 13.93 2.67 -7.28
C ASP A 175 13.78 1.97 -8.65
N ASN A 176 12.75 1.14 -8.79
CA ASN A 176 12.37 0.56 -10.09
C ASN A 176 11.43 1.51 -10.87
N ASN A 177 11.51 2.84 -10.68
CA ASN A 177 10.70 3.81 -11.42
C ASN A 177 11.27 4.05 -12.83
N ALA A 178 11.49 2.95 -13.54
CA ALA A 178 12.03 2.91 -14.89
C ALA A 178 11.16 3.72 -15.88
N SER A 179 9.91 4.05 -15.52
CA SER A 179 9.01 4.91 -16.30
C SER A 179 9.53 6.34 -16.43
N VAL A 180 10.09 6.92 -15.37
CA VAL A 180 10.63 8.29 -15.38
C VAL A 180 11.97 8.31 -16.10
N LEU A 181 12.86 7.35 -15.79
CA LEU A 181 14.17 7.25 -16.44
C LEU A 181 14.08 6.98 -17.95
N VAL A 182 13.09 6.20 -18.41
CA VAL A 182 12.81 6.04 -19.85
C VAL A 182 12.23 7.31 -20.47
N ALA A 183 11.42 8.07 -19.74
CA ALA A 183 10.89 9.34 -20.24
C ALA A 183 11.97 10.42 -20.36
N GLU A 184 12.93 10.46 -19.44
CA GLU A 184 14.06 11.40 -19.43
C GLU A 184 15.20 10.97 -20.37
N HIS A 185 15.36 9.67 -20.60
CA HIS A 185 16.36 9.08 -21.50
C HIS A 185 15.75 8.12 -22.52
N PRO A 186 14.88 8.59 -23.43
CA PRO A 186 14.13 7.74 -24.36
C PRO A 186 15.01 7.00 -25.38
N SER A 187 16.29 7.38 -25.48
CA SER A 187 17.28 6.75 -26.37
C SER A 187 18.06 5.60 -25.71
N ASP A 188 17.98 5.44 -24.38
CA ASP A 188 18.68 4.37 -23.68
C ASP A 188 17.89 3.06 -23.80
N LYS A 189 18.34 2.21 -24.74
CA LYS A 189 17.73 0.91 -25.03
C LYS A 189 17.76 -0.05 -23.84
N THR A 190 18.71 0.11 -22.93
CA THR A 190 18.90 -0.77 -21.76
C THR A 190 17.85 -0.44 -20.69
N LEU A 191 17.68 0.85 -20.40
CA LEU A 191 16.61 1.36 -19.53
C LEU A 191 15.24 1.03 -20.10
N LEU A 192 15.04 1.19 -21.41
CA LEU A 192 13.78 0.88 -22.08
C LEU A 192 13.44 -0.61 -22.04
N ALA A 193 14.45 -1.50 -22.14
CA ALA A 193 14.28 -2.93 -21.99
C ALA A 193 13.97 -3.33 -20.54
N GLN A 194 14.67 -2.75 -19.55
CA GLN A 194 14.41 -2.99 -18.13
C GLN A 194 13.02 -2.50 -17.71
N TRP A 195 12.61 -1.31 -18.18
CA TRP A 195 11.27 -0.79 -18.00
C TRP A 195 10.22 -1.69 -18.64
N SER A 196 10.42 -2.09 -19.89
CA SER A 196 9.49 -2.98 -20.60
C SER A 196 9.36 -4.34 -19.90
N ALA A 197 10.44 -4.85 -19.31
CA ALA A 197 10.43 -6.06 -18.50
C ALA A 197 9.68 -5.85 -17.17
N SER A 198 9.89 -4.74 -16.47
CA SER A 198 9.19 -4.38 -15.22
C SER A 198 7.68 -4.18 -15.45
N MET A 199 7.32 -3.55 -16.56
CA MET A 199 5.93 -3.36 -16.99
C MET A 199 5.29 -4.63 -17.57
N SER A 200 6.04 -5.71 -17.75
CA SER A 200 5.56 -6.89 -18.48
C SER A 200 4.39 -7.58 -17.76
N GLU A 201 4.42 -7.71 -16.44
CA GLU A 201 3.32 -8.33 -15.68
C GLU A 201 2.06 -7.44 -15.63
N TRP A 202 2.24 -6.14 -15.41
CA TRP A 202 1.13 -5.18 -15.42
C TRP A 202 0.48 -5.07 -16.80
N ARG A 203 1.31 -4.97 -17.84
CA ARG A 203 0.88 -4.94 -19.24
C ARG A 203 0.22 -6.25 -19.62
N GLN A 204 0.76 -7.40 -19.24
CA GLN A 204 0.14 -8.71 -19.47
C GLN A 204 -1.24 -8.78 -18.81
N THR A 205 -1.38 -8.26 -17.58
CA THR A 205 -2.67 -8.23 -16.87
C THR A 205 -3.70 -7.39 -17.61
N ILE A 206 -3.34 -6.20 -18.07
CA ILE A 206 -4.23 -5.32 -18.84
C ILE A 206 -4.57 -5.92 -20.19
N VAL A 207 -3.59 -6.47 -20.90
CA VAL A 207 -3.81 -7.12 -22.19
C VAL A 207 -4.71 -8.34 -22.02
N ARG A 208 -4.49 -9.19 -21.00
CA ARG A 208 -5.37 -10.34 -20.70
C ARG A 208 -6.80 -9.89 -20.42
N ALA A 209 -7.00 -8.84 -19.63
CA ALA A 209 -8.31 -8.27 -19.38
C ALA A 209 -8.97 -7.77 -20.67
N PHE A 210 -8.23 -7.04 -21.51
CA PHE A 210 -8.70 -6.54 -22.80
C PHE A 210 -9.12 -7.68 -23.75
N LEU A 211 -8.27 -8.69 -23.91
CA LEU A 211 -8.54 -9.86 -24.76
C LEU A 211 -9.75 -10.68 -24.29
N THR A 212 -10.00 -10.71 -22.97
CA THR A 212 -11.13 -11.44 -22.36
C THR A 212 -12.46 -10.69 -22.50
N LEU A 213 -12.42 -9.36 -22.41
CA LEU A 213 -13.62 -8.52 -22.28
C LEU A 213 -14.05 -7.87 -23.59
N VAL A 214 -13.12 -7.63 -24.53
CA VAL A 214 -13.39 -6.92 -25.78
C VAL A 214 -13.30 -7.88 -26.96
N ASN A 215 -14.40 -8.03 -27.71
CA ASN A 215 -14.45 -8.90 -28.86
C ASN A 215 -13.46 -8.42 -29.95
N PRO A 216 -12.64 -9.31 -30.54
CA PRO A 216 -11.69 -8.97 -31.61
C PRO A 216 -12.27 -8.15 -32.77
N ARG A 217 -13.53 -8.42 -33.13
CA ARG A 217 -14.23 -7.69 -34.21
C ARG A 217 -14.46 -6.22 -33.89
N LEU A 218 -14.40 -5.83 -32.62
CA LEU A 218 -14.60 -4.46 -32.17
C LEU A 218 -13.29 -3.69 -31.98
N TRP A 219 -12.13 -4.36 -32.07
CA TRP A 219 -10.83 -3.73 -31.81
C TRP A 219 -10.55 -2.58 -32.78
N GLU A 220 -10.75 -2.79 -34.08
CA GLU A 220 -10.52 -1.73 -35.08
C GLU A 220 -11.44 -0.52 -34.89
N SER A 221 -12.71 -0.77 -34.55
CA SER A 221 -13.67 0.31 -34.28
C SER A 221 -13.28 1.11 -33.05
N TYR A 222 -12.93 0.44 -31.95
CA TYR A 222 -12.50 1.08 -30.70
C TYR A 222 -11.23 1.91 -30.93
N MET A 223 -10.27 1.37 -31.68
CA MET A 223 -9.00 2.04 -31.96
C MET A 223 -9.15 3.28 -32.85
N LYS A 224 -10.05 3.26 -33.83
CA LYS A 224 -10.42 4.45 -34.61
C LYS A 224 -11.06 5.55 -33.76
N THR A 225 -11.88 5.17 -32.77
CA THR A 225 -12.53 6.15 -31.88
C THR A 225 -11.54 6.91 -31.00
N PHE A 226 -10.44 6.26 -30.59
CA PHE A 226 -9.47 6.85 -29.66
C PHE A 226 -8.15 7.26 -30.31
N ASP A 227 -8.06 7.21 -31.65
CA ASP A 227 -6.84 7.49 -32.42
C ASP A 227 -5.61 6.71 -31.92
N ARG A 228 -5.79 5.40 -31.72
CA ARG A 228 -4.74 4.49 -31.21
C ARG A 228 -4.52 3.33 -32.16
N ARG A 229 -3.34 2.70 -32.09
CA ARG A 229 -3.01 1.47 -32.83
C ARG A 229 -3.11 0.24 -31.91
N VAL A 230 -3.59 -0.89 -32.44
CA VAL A 230 -3.54 -2.18 -31.72
C VAL A 230 -2.07 -2.58 -31.54
N PRO A 231 -1.62 -2.92 -30.31
CA PRO A 231 -0.26 -3.38 -30.07
C PRO A 231 0.12 -4.61 -30.91
N ASP A 232 1.34 -4.66 -31.46
CA ASP A 232 1.75 -5.69 -32.43
C ASP A 232 1.71 -7.13 -31.87
N ASP A 233 1.93 -7.30 -30.56
CA ASP A 233 1.79 -8.59 -29.87
C ASP A 233 0.33 -9.04 -29.72
N VAL A 234 -0.61 -8.11 -29.56
CA VAL A 234 -2.06 -8.38 -29.58
C VAL A 234 -2.49 -8.81 -30.99
N VAL A 235 -1.96 -8.14 -32.02
CA VAL A 235 -2.20 -8.53 -33.43
C VAL A 235 -1.69 -9.95 -33.70
N LYS A 236 -0.49 -10.30 -33.20
CA LYS A 236 0.07 -11.67 -33.34
C LYS A 236 -0.80 -12.74 -32.69
N MET A 237 -1.56 -12.41 -31.65
CA MET A 237 -2.45 -13.34 -30.95
C MET A 237 -3.89 -13.33 -31.46
N GLN A 238 -4.26 -12.43 -32.38
CA GLN A 238 -5.63 -12.18 -32.80
C GLN A 238 -6.38 -13.46 -33.22
N ALA A 239 -5.79 -14.28 -34.08
CA ALA A 239 -6.42 -15.52 -34.55
C ALA A 239 -6.72 -16.52 -33.41
N LYS A 240 -5.84 -16.61 -32.41
CA LYS A 240 -6.04 -17.48 -31.24
C LYS A 240 -7.16 -16.95 -30.35
N VAL A 241 -7.23 -15.63 -30.19
CA VAL A 241 -8.27 -14.96 -29.38
C VAL A 241 -9.63 -15.08 -30.07
N GLU A 242 -9.71 -14.95 -31.39
CA GLU A 242 -10.94 -15.17 -32.16
C GLU A 242 -11.47 -16.61 -32.00
N ALA A 243 -10.60 -17.60 -31.94
CA ALA A 243 -11.00 -18.99 -31.67
C ALA A 243 -11.59 -19.16 -30.26
N ILE A 244 -11.01 -18.48 -29.25
CA ILE A 244 -11.53 -18.47 -27.87
C ILE A 244 -12.91 -17.80 -27.80
N TRP A 245 -13.08 -16.65 -28.47
CA TRP A 245 -14.37 -15.95 -28.55
C TRP A 245 -15.43 -16.74 -29.33
N THR A 246 -15.02 -17.58 -30.27
CA THR A 246 -15.92 -18.51 -30.96
C THR A 246 -16.38 -19.63 -30.02
N LYS A 247 -15.49 -20.12 -29.15
CA LYS A 247 -15.79 -21.17 -28.15
C LYS A 247 -16.65 -20.64 -26.98
N PHE A 248 -16.49 -19.37 -26.62
CA PHE A 248 -17.18 -18.73 -25.49
C PHE A 248 -17.79 -17.37 -25.91
N PRO A 249 -18.87 -17.36 -26.71
CA PRO A 249 -19.39 -16.14 -27.32
C PRO A 249 -20.19 -15.24 -26.37
N GLN A 250 -20.70 -15.78 -25.26
CA GLN A 250 -21.62 -15.04 -24.37
C GLN A 250 -20.86 -14.22 -23.32
N LEU A 251 -21.40 -13.05 -22.95
CA LEU A 251 -20.81 -12.19 -21.92
C LEU A 251 -20.72 -12.85 -20.54
N SER A 252 -21.65 -13.75 -20.22
CA SER A 252 -21.65 -14.57 -19.01
C SER A 252 -20.43 -15.48 -18.90
N GLN A 253 -19.85 -15.91 -20.03
CA GLN A 253 -18.72 -16.85 -20.10
C GLN A 253 -17.35 -16.16 -19.98
N ARG A 254 -17.31 -15.06 -19.21
CA ARG A 254 -16.09 -14.26 -19.03
C ARG A 254 -14.99 -15.01 -18.26
N ARG A 255 -15.37 -15.90 -17.32
CA ARG A 255 -14.40 -16.65 -16.50
C ARG A 255 -13.70 -17.72 -17.32
N GLU A 256 -14.43 -18.41 -18.17
CA GLU A 256 -13.95 -19.45 -19.08
C GLU A 256 -13.06 -18.84 -20.16
N ARG A 257 -13.40 -17.65 -20.66
CA ARG A 257 -12.51 -16.87 -21.54
C ARG A 257 -11.24 -16.45 -20.84
N LEU A 258 -11.33 -15.96 -19.60
CA LEU A 258 -10.15 -15.54 -18.84
C LEU A 258 -9.16 -16.71 -18.68
N GLY A 259 -9.65 -17.89 -18.31
CA GLY A 259 -8.83 -19.10 -18.20
C GLY A 259 -8.17 -19.48 -19.53
N ALA A 260 -8.93 -19.48 -20.63
CA ALA A 260 -8.38 -19.81 -21.94
C ALA A 260 -7.39 -18.77 -22.50
N VAL A 261 -7.58 -17.49 -22.18
CA VAL A 261 -6.65 -16.40 -22.55
C VAL A 261 -5.37 -16.48 -21.72
N GLN A 262 -5.45 -16.98 -20.48
CA GLN A 262 -4.29 -17.15 -19.61
C GLN A 262 -3.27 -18.17 -20.15
N GLU A 263 -3.73 -19.17 -20.91
CA GLU A 263 -2.89 -20.18 -21.58
C GLU A 263 -2.17 -19.67 -22.85
N LEU A 264 -2.44 -18.43 -23.30
CA LEU A 264 -1.80 -17.85 -24.48
C LEU A 264 -0.41 -17.24 -24.20
N TYR A 265 -0.04 -17.12 -22.92
CA TYR A 265 1.17 -16.44 -22.43
C TYR A 265 2.07 -17.40 -21.66
#